data_AF-E9EEB0-F1
#
_entry.id   AF-E9EEB0-F1
#
_cell.length_a   1.000
_cell.length_b   1.000
_cell.length_c   1.000
_cell.angle_alpha   90.00
_cell.angle_beta   90.00
_cell.angle_gamma   90.00
#
_symmetry.space_group_name_H-M   'P 1'
#
loop_
_entity.id
_entity.type
_entity.pdbx_description
1 polymer ?
#
loop_
_entity_poly.entity_id
_entity_poly.type
_entity_poly.pdbx_seq_one_letter_code
_entity_poly.pdbx_strand_id
1 'polypeptide(L)'
;MNVADISRAPPGYREVAWIADTCKLLMGLGWTTNYAGMIYKSLKDRTYGMALMPLCCNFAWELTYAVIYPFGSRQDKFTHYFGLMLNCGVMYTAVKNAEREWTHAPLVRRNLPFIFVICIAAWTTAHLALALQIGPSHAQAFSAYGCQLLLSVGALCQLLCRGSSRGASYFLW
;
A
#
# COMPACT_ATOMS: atom_id res chain seq x y z
N MET A 1 -20.04 3.39 -6.29
CA MET A 1 -20.46 2.05 -6.77
C MET A 1 -20.67 1.14 -5.57
N ASN A 2 -21.74 0.35 -5.61
CA ASN A 2 -22.41 -0.23 -4.45
C ASN A 2 -21.47 -1.08 -3.57
N VAL A 3 -21.35 -0.69 -2.30
CA VAL A 3 -21.12 -1.65 -1.21
C VAL A 3 -22.14 -2.77 -1.44
N ALA A 4 -21.71 -4.04 -1.51
CA ALA A 4 -22.63 -5.15 -1.65
C ALA A 4 -23.74 -4.98 -0.61
N ASP A 5 -24.98 -4.82 -1.09
CA ASP A 5 -26.13 -4.57 -0.23
C ASP A 5 -26.32 -5.79 0.67
N ILE A 6 -25.90 -5.68 1.93
CA ILE A 6 -25.95 -6.77 2.90
C ILE A 6 -27.40 -7.24 3.10
N SER A 7 -28.38 -6.38 2.85
CA SER A 7 -29.81 -6.73 2.87
C SER A 7 -30.24 -7.67 1.73
N ARG A 8 -29.38 -7.90 0.73
CA ARG A 8 -29.55 -8.89 -0.35
C ARG A 8 -28.68 -10.14 -0.16
N ALA A 9 -27.79 -10.15 0.82
CA ALA A 9 -26.96 -11.32 1.10
C ALA A 9 -27.80 -12.49 1.64
N PRO A 10 -27.39 -13.75 1.43
CA PRO A 10 -28.05 -14.92 2.01
C PRO A 10 -28.21 -14.78 3.54
N PRO A 11 -29.29 -15.29 4.15
CA PRO A 11 -29.53 -15.15 5.60
C PRO A 11 -28.34 -15.59 6.46
N GLY A 12 -27.71 -16.72 6.12
CA GLY A 12 -26.53 -17.21 6.83
C GLY A 12 -25.31 -16.27 6.76
N TYR A 13 -25.17 -15.46 5.70
CA TYR A 13 -24.11 -14.44 5.63
C TYR A 13 -24.40 -13.26 6.57
N ARG A 14 -25.67 -12.89 6.73
CA ARG A 14 -26.05 -11.76 7.60
C ARG A 14 -25.74 -12.04 9.06
N GLU A 15 -25.91 -13.29 9.48
CA GLU A 15 -25.58 -13.75 10.85
C GLU A 15 -24.08 -13.60 11.17
N VAL A 16 -23.21 -13.68 10.16
CA VAL A 16 -21.74 -13.60 10.32
C VAL A 16 -21.12 -12.33 9.73
N ALA A 17 -21.92 -11.39 9.21
CA ALA A 17 -21.42 -10.18 8.55
C ALA A 17 -20.52 -9.34 9.46
N TRP A 18 -20.81 -9.34 10.76
CA TRP A 18 -20.00 -8.66 11.78
C TRP A 18 -18.55 -9.16 11.83
N ILE A 19 -18.30 -10.44 11.49
CA ILE A 19 -16.94 -11.01 11.44
C ILE A 19 -16.17 -10.33 10.31
N ALA A 20 -16.77 -10.26 9.12
CA ALA A 20 -16.14 -9.62 7.96
C ALA A 20 -15.86 -8.14 8.22
N ASP A 21 -16.79 -7.42 8.84
CA ASP A 21 -16.61 -6.00 9.16
C ASP A 21 -15.54 -5.78 10.25
N THR A 22 -15.48 -6.67 11.25
CA THR A 22 -14.41 -6.67 12.25
C THR A 22 -13.05 -6.91 11.61
N CYS A 23 -12.93 -7.89 10.71
CA CYS A 23 -11.69 -8.16 9.97
C CYS A 23 -11.24 -6.95 9.14
N LYS A 24 -12.17 -6.27 8.44
CA LYS A 24 -11.85 -5.04 7.69
C LYS A 24 -11.33 -3.92 8.60
N LEU A 25 -11.97 -3.74 9.76
CA LEU A 25 -11.56 -2.72 10.73
C LEU A 25 -10.16 -3.01 11.30
N LEU A 26 -9.90 -4.25 11.72
CA LEU A 26 -8.59 -4.67 12.18
C LEU A 26 -7.52 -4.52 11.10
N MET A 27 -7.85 -4.87 9.85
CA MET A 27 -6.97 -4.68 8.71
C MET A 27 -6.62 -3.19 8.51
N GLY A 28 -7.61 -2.30 8.53
CA GLY A 28 -7.40 -0.86 8.38
C GLY A 28 -6.54 -0.26 9.49
N LEU A 29 -6.77 -0.68 10.74
CA LEU A 29 -5.95 -0.29 11.88
C LEU A 29 -4.51 -0.81 11.76
N GLY A 30 -4.35 -2.08 11.38
CA GLY A 30 -3.04 -2.72 11.18
C GLY A 30 -2.21 -2.02 10.10
N TRP A 31 -2.81 -1.68 8.96
CA TRP A 31 -2.10 -0.92 7.92
C TRP A 31 -1.72 0.48 8.38
N THR A 32 -2.62 1.14 9.10
CA THR A 32 -2.37 2.49 9.62
C THR A 32 -1.19 2.51 10.60
N THR A 33 -1.18 1.58 11.56
CA THR A 33 -0.07 1.44 12.51
C THR A 33 1.21 1.03 11.80
N ASN A 34 1.11 0.16 10.79
CA ASN A 34 2.26 -0.26 9.99
C ASN A 34 2.88 0.91 9.22
N TYR A 35 2.10 1.75 8.52
CA TYR A 35 2.66 2.92 7.83
C TYR A 35 3.30 3.91 8.81
N ALA A 36 2.64 4.22 9.92
CA ALA A 36 3.21 5.10 10.94
C ALA A 36 4.52 4.53 11.51
N GLY A 37 4.54 3.24 11.80
CA GLY A 37 5.72 2.52 12.26
C GLY A 37 6.84 2.51 11.23
N MET A 38 6.54 2.30 9.95
CA MET A 38 7.50 2.34 8.85
C MET A 38 8.12 3.74 8.72
N ILE A 39 7.32 4.81 8.80
CA ILE A 39 7.82 6.19 8.79
C ILE A 39 8.78 6.41 9.97
N TYR A 40 8.33 6.08 11.18
CA TYR A 40 9.14 6.23 12.40
C TYR A 40 10.46 5.45 12.30
N LYS A 41 10.40 4.18 11.90
CA LYS A 41 11.56 3.29 11.78
C LYS A 41 12.52 3.76 10.68
N SER A 42 11.99 4.23 9.54
CA SER A 42 12.78 4.79 8.44
C SER A 42 13.54 6.06 8.85
N LEU A 43 12.91 6.92 9.65
CA LEU A 43 13.55 8.11 10.21
C LEU A 43 14.62 7.75 11.25
N LYS A 44 14.31 6.82 12.16
CA LYS A 44 15.21 6.36 13.23
C LYS A 44 16.45 5.66 12.67
N ASP A 45 16.26 4.70 11.78
CA ASP A 45 17.33 3.88 11.22
C ASP A 45 18.01 4.54 9.99
N ARG A 46 17.56 5.73 9.59
CA ARG A 46 18.07 6.50 8.44
C ARG A 46 18.08 5.69 7.13
N THR A 47 17.00 4.97 6.88
CA THR A 47 16.81 4.09 5.71
C THR A 47 15.36 4.16 5.24
N TYR A 48 14.94 3.30 4.31
CA TYR A 48 13.54 3.12 3.92
C TYR A 48 13.01 1.77 4.41
N GLY A 49 11.78 1.78 4.93
CA GLY A 49 11.10 0.60 5.48
C GLY A 49 10.50 -0.31 4.42
N MET A 50 10.05 0.25 3.30
CA MET A 50 9.39 -0.49 2.21
C MET A 50 10.17 -0.35 0.91
N ALA A 51 10.37 -1.46 0.20
CA ALA A 51 11.03 -1.46 -1.09
C ALA A 51 10.27 -0.58 -2.10
N LEU A 52 11.00 0.05 -3.02
CA LEU A 52 10.48 1.09 -3.90
C LEU A 52 9.33 0.59 -4.80
N MET A 53 9.52 -0.56 -5.47
CA MET A 53 8.53 -1.09 -6.41
C MET A 53 7.20 -1.47 -5.73
N PRO A 54 7.20 -2.21 -4.61
CA PRO A 54 5.98 -2.41 -3.83
C PRO A 54 5.32 -1.11 -3.35
N LEU A 55 6.12 -0.13 -2.91
CA LEU A 55 5.60 1.16 -2.47
C LEU A 55 4.89 1.92 -3.59
N CYS A 56 5.44 1.92 -4.80
CA CYS A 56 4.78 2.50 -5.98
C CYS A 56 3.46 1.82 -6.30
N CYS A 57 3.45 0.48 -6.31
CA CYS A 57 2.27 -0.31 -6.61
C CYS A 57 1.17 -0.07 -5.57
N ASN A 58 1.52 -0.11 -4.29
CA ASN A 58 0.61 0.12 -3.19
C ASN A 58 0.04 1.55 -3.17
N PHE A 59 0.86 2.56 -3.43
CA PHE A 59 0.38 3.94 -3.57
C PHE A 59 -0.54 4.12 -4.77
N ALA A 60 -0.20 3.52 -5.91
CA ALA A 60 -1.03 3.56 -7.11
C ALA A 60 -2.39 2.88 -6.88
N TRP A 61 -2.42 1.80 -6.09
CA TRP A 61 -3.65 1.16 -5.65
C TRP A 61 -4.52 2.10 -4.81
N GLU A 62 -3.95 2.72 -3.77
CA GLU A 62 -4.66 3.71 -2.95
C GLU A 62 -5.15 4.88 -3.81
N LEU A 63 -4.32 5.41 -4.71
CA LEU A 63 -4.72 6.49 -5.62
C LEU A 63 -5.89 6.08 -6.51
N THR A 64 -5.83 4.90 -7.13
CA THR A 64 -6.85 4.42 -8.05
C THR A 64 -8.18 4.22 -7.35
N TYR A 65 -8.18 3.55 -6.20
CA TYR A 65 -9.42 3.16 -5.53
C TYR A 65 -9.89 4.14 -4.43
N ALA A 66 -9.06 5.10 -4.01
CA ALA A 66 -9.49 6.22 -3.17
C ALA A 66 -10.00 7.40 -3.99
N VAL A 67 -9.36 7.72 -5.13
CA VAL A 67 -9.64 8.96 -5.89
C VAL A 67 -10.43 8.69 -7.16
N ILE A 68 -10.01 7.74 -8.00
CA ILE A 68 -10.59 7.54 -9.34
C ILE A 68 -11.86 6.69 -9.28
N TYR A 69 -11.78 5.56 -8.57
CA TYR A 69 -12.90 4.64 -8.34
C TYR A 69 -13.21 4.51 -6.84
N PRO A 70 -13.64 5.60 -6.16
CA PRO A 70 -13.96 5.56 -4.75
C PRO A 70 -15.08 4.55 -4.48
N PHE A 71 -14.78 3.57 -3.65
CA PHE A 71 -15.67 2.49 -3.28
C PHE A 71 -15.96 2.53 -1.78
N GLY A 72 -16.92 1.72 -1.34
CA GLY A 72 -17.17 1.57 0.08
C GLY A 72 -18.06 2.64 0.71
N SER A 73 -18.26 2.48 2.01
CA SER A 73 -18.92 3.42 2.91
C SER A 73 -18.07 4.69 3.10
N ARG A 74 -18.61 5.70 3.81
CA ARG A 74 -17.84 6.91 4.18
C ARG A 74 -16.59 6.56 4.99
N GLN A 75 -16.65 5.52 5.81
CA GLN A 75 -15.52 5.06 6.63
C GLN A 75 -14.44 4.41 5.76
N ASP A 76 -14.81 3.57 4.80
CA ASP A 76 -13.85 2.92 3.90
C ASP A 76 -13.07 3.96 3.10
N LYS A 77 -13.77 4.96 2.53
CA LYS A 77 -13.14 6.08 1.82
C LYS A 77 -12.17 6.85 2.71
N PHE A 78 -12.54 7.10 3.96
CA PHE A 78 -11.67 7.78 4.91
C PHE A 78 -10.40 6.98 5.18
N THR A 79 -10.51 5.67 5.41
CA THR A 79 -9.37 4.76 5.59
C THR A 79 -8.42 4.81 4.39
N HIS A 80 -8.95 4.77 3.17
CA HIS A 80 -8.15 4.86 1.94
C HIS A 80 -7.45 6.21 1.76
N TYR A 81 -8.15 7.33 1.98
CA TYR A 81 -7.51 8.65 1.92
C TYR A 81 -6.42 8.81 3.00
N PHE A 82 -6.67 8.29 4.20
CA PHE A 82 -5.69 8.33 5.27
C PHE A 82 -4.48 7.44 4.97
N GLY A 83 -4.71 6.23 4.44
CA GLY A 83 -3.66 5.34 3.95
C GLY A 83 -2.83 5.99 2.84
N LEU A 84 -3.46 6.65 1.88
CA LEU A 84 -2.79 7.41 0.82
C LEU A 84 -1.88 8.52 1.40
N MET A 85 -2.39 9.29 2.37
CA MET A 85 -1.63 10.33 3.07
C MET A 85 -0.41 9.74 3.80
N LEU A 86 -0.56 8.61 4.49
CA LEU A 86 0.55 7.96 5.19
C LEU A 86 1.58 7.39 4.20
N ASN A 87 1.15 6.86 3.05
CA ASN A 87 2.09 6.42 2.02
C ASN A 87 2.94 7.58 1.47
N CYS A 88 2.40 8.81 1.38
CA CYS A 88 3.23 9.99 1.08
C CYS A 88 4.38 10.15 2.10
N GLY A 89 4.11 9.90 3.37
CA GLY A 89 5.13 9.89 4.42
C GLY A 89 6.18 8.79 4.23
N VAL A 90 5.76 7.58 3.87
CA VAL A 90 6.68 6.47 3.56
C VAL A 90 7.56 6.81 2.36
N MET A 91 6.97 7.34 1.27
CA MET A 91 7.71 7.83 0.10
C MET A 91 8.68 8.95 0.44
N TYR A 92 8.26 9.92 1.26
CA TYR A 92 9.14 10.99 1.73
C TYR A 92 10.36 10.43 2.45
N THR A 93 10.19 9.46 3.35
CA THR A 93 11.32 8.85 4.05
C THR A 93 12.25 8.08 3.11
N ALA A 94 11.72 7.47 2.04
CA ALA A 94 12.53 6.85 1.00
C ALA A 94 13.35 7.87 0.20
N VAL A 95 12.75 8.99 -0.22
CA VAL A 95 13.49 10.10 -0.89
C VAL A 95 14.54 10.69 0.03
N LYS A 96 14.18 11.01 1.28
CA LYS A 96 15.07 11.63 2.26
C LYS A 96 16.31 10.78 2.55
N ASN A 97 16.14 9.45 2.65
CA ASN A 97 17.24 8.54 2.93
C ASN A 97 17.91 8.01 1.66
N ALA A 98 17.53 8.47 0.47
CA ALA A 98 18.04 7.97 -0.79
C ALA A 98 19.55 8.15 -0.91
N GLU A 99 20.07 9.28 -0.43
CA GLU A 99 21.50 9.59 -0.48
C GLU A 99 22.38 8.57 0.26
N ARG A 100 21.83 7.97 1.32
CA ARG A 100 22.52 7.00 2.18
C ARG A 100 22.42 5.58 1.64
N GLU A 101 21.25 5.22 1.14
CA GLU A 101 20.97 3.83 0.73
C GLU A 101 21.37 3.54 -0.72
N TRP A 102 21.33 4.53 -1.61
CA TRP A 102 21.59 4.35 -3.05
C TRP A 102 22.98 4.84 -3.49
N THR A 103 23.97 4.80 -2.61
CA THR A 103 25.37 5.15 -2.95
C THR A 103 25.95 4.29 -4.07
N HIS A 104 25.52 3.02 -4.14
CA HIS A 104 25.88 2.06 -5.18
C HIS A 104 25.20 2.32 -6.53
N ALA A 105 24.14 3.15 -6.59
CA ALA A 105 23.39 3.45 -7.81
C ALA A 105 23.11 4.96 -7.93
N PRO A 106 24.10 5.76 -8.39
CA PRO A 106 24.00 7.22 -8.44
C PRO A 106 22.81 7.76 -9.26
N LEU A 107 22.42 7.03 -10.32
CA LEU A 107 21.25 7.38 -11.13
C LEU A 107 19.94 7.25 -10.36
N VAL A 108 19.78 6.19 -9.57
CA VAL A 108 18.58 5.99 -8.73
C VAL A 108 18.55 7.06 -7.64
N ARG A 109 19.69 7.25 -6.95
CA ARG A 109 19.84 8.24 -5.89
C ARG A 109 19.39 9.64 -6.30
N ARG A 110 19.82 10.11 -7.48
CA ARG A 110 19.52 11.48 -7.96
C ARG A 110 18.10 11.64 -8.50
N ASN A 111 17.52 10.58 -9.05
CA ASN A 111 16.26 10.65 -9.77
C ASN A 111 15.11 9.95 -9.03
N LEU A 112 15.25 9.64 -7.74
CA LEU A 112 14.27 8.85 -7.01
C LEU A 112 12.83 9.42 -7.04
N PRO A 113 12.61 10.75 -6.87
CA PRO A 113 11.27 11.32 -7.04
C PRO A 113 10.68 11.09 -8.43
N PHE A 114 11.51 11.19 -9.48
CA PHE A 114 11.07 10.96 -10.85
C PHE A 114 10.76 9.48 -11.12
N ILE A 115 11.56 8.58 -10.54
CA ILE A 115 11.29 7.14 -10.55
C ILE A 115 9.93 6.86 -9.90
N PHE A 116 9.63 7.48 -8.76
CA PHE A 116 8.32 7.36 -8.13
C PHE A 116 7.20 7.81 -9.06
N VAL A 117 7.31 8.98 -9.70
CA VAL A 117 6.28 9.47 -10.63
C VAL A 117 6.04 8.48 -11.78
N ILE A 118 7.09 8.00 -12.44
CA ILE A 118 6.97 7.05 -13.56
C ILE A 118 6.35 5.73 -13.09
N CYS A 119 6.87 5.16 -12.00
CA CYS A 119 6.40 3.86 -11.51
C CYS A 119 4.96 3.94 -11.00
N ILE A 120 4.57 5.01 -10.31
CA ILE A 120 3.18 5.23 -9.87
C ILE A 120 2.26 5.36 -11.08
N ALA A 121 2.66 6.11 -12.12
CA ALA A 121 1.88 6.22 -13.34
C ALA A 121 1.69 4.83 -14.01
N ALA A 122 2.76 4.05 -14.14
CA ALA A 122 2.71 2.71 -14.72
C ALA A 122 1.84 1.72 -13.91
N TRP A 123 1.91 1.77 -12.58
CA TRP A 123 1.04 0.92 -11.75
C TRP A 123 -0.40 1.41 -11.75
N THR A 124 -0.64 2.72 -11.79
CA THR A 124 -1.99 3.29 -11.88
C THR A 124 -2.65 2.84 -13.18
N THR A 125 -1.94 2.88 -14.31
CA THR A 125 -2.48 2.37 -15.58
C THR A 125 -2.80 0.87 -15.50
N ALA A 126 -1.96 0.07 -14.84
CA ALA A 126 -2.24 -1.35 -14.62
C ALA A 126 -3.50 -1.59 -13.77
N HIS A 127 -3.67 -0.86 -12.66
CA HIS A 127 -4.87 -0.97 -11.82
C HIS A 127 -6.13 -0.49 -12.53
N LEU A 128 -6.03 0.59 -13.32
CA LEU A 128 -7.13 1.08 -14.15
C LEU A 128 -7.50 0.06 -15.23
N ALA A 129 -6.53 -0.52 -15.93
CA ALA A 129 -6.77 -1.56 -16.93
C ALA A 129 -7.49 -2.77 -16.30
N LEU A 130 -7.05 -3.20 -15.11
CA LEU A 130 -7.73 -4.28 -14.39
C LEU A 130 -9.15 -3.90 -13.98
N ALA A 131 -9.36 -2.67 -13.49
CA ALA A 131 -10.68 -2.15 -13.13
C ALA A 131 -11.64 -2.10 -14.34
N LEU A 132 -11.13 -1.77 -15.52
CA LEU A 132 -11.90 -1.79 -16.76
C LEU A 132 -12.22 -3.22 -17.22
N GLN A 133 -11.34 -4.19 -16.95
CA GLN A 133 -11.52 -5.57 -17.39
C GLN A 133 -12.50 -6.39 -16.53
N ILE A 134 -12.39 -6.29 -15.20
CA ILE A 134 -13.16 -7.14 -14.27
C ILE A 134 -14.10 -6.35 -13.35
N GLY A 135 -14.19 -5.04 -13.57
CA GLY A 135 -14.98 -4.11 -12.77
C GLY A 135 -14.21 -3.59 -11.54
N PRO A 136 -14.44 -2.33 -11.11
CA PRO A 136 -13.66 -1.70 -10.04
C PRO A 136 -13.68 -2.45 -8.70
N SER A 137 -14.82 -3.05 -8.33
CA SER A 137 -14.95 -3.76 -7.04
C SER A 137 -14.08 -5.01 -6.96
N HIS A 138 -14.06 -5.84 -8.02
CA HIS A 138 -13.22 -7.04 -8.04
C HIS A 138 -11.76 -6.66 -8.22
N ALA A 139 -11.48 -5.70 -9.11
CA ALA A 139 -10.13 -5.24 -9.36
C ALA A 139 -9.47 -4.66 -8.11
N GLN A 140 -10.22 -3.99 -7.24
CA GLN A 140 -9.70 -3.51 -5.96
C GLN A 140 -9.18 -4.67 -5.09
N ALA A 141 -9.96 -5.74 -4.93
CA ALA A 141 -9.59 -6.88 -4.10
C ALA A 141 -8.42 -7.66 -4.70
N PHE A 142 -8.48 -7.99 -5.99
CA PHE A 142 -7.40 -8.69 -6.69
C PHE A 142 -6.11 -7.88 -6.71
N SER A 143 -6.21 -6.57 -6.93
CA SER A 143 -5.04 -5.69 -6.85
C SER A 143 -4.46 -5.66 -5.44
N ALA A 144 -5.30 -5.65 -4.39
CA ALA A 144 -4.82 -5.69 -3.01
C ALA A 144 -4.00 -6.95 -2.72
N TYR A 145 -4.44 -8.12 -3.21
CA TYR A 145 -3.68 -9.36 -3.11
C TYR A 145 -2.35 -9.28 -3.86
N GLY A 146 -2.35 -8.68 -5.06
CA GLY A 146 -1.13 -8.43 -5.83
C GLY A 146 -0.16 -7.50 -5.10
N CYS A 147 -0.65 -6.40 -4.53
CA CYS A 147 0.14 -5.47 -3.71
C CYS A 147 0.72 -6.19 -2.51
N GLN A 148 -0.07 -6.98 -1.78
CA GLN A 148 0.38 -7.74 -0.62
C GLN A 148 1.51 -8.72 -0.98
N LEU A 149 1.35 -9.48 -2.07
CA LEU A 149 2.38 -10.39 -2.55
C LEU A 149 3.68 -9.63 -2.86
N LEU A 150 3.57 -8.53 -3.60
CA LEU A 150 4.72 -7.71 -3.98
C LEU A 150 5.40 -7.09 -2.75
N LEU A 151 4.64 -6.66 -1.75
CA LEU A 151 5.15 -6.16 -0.47
C LEU A 151 5.92 -7.24 0.29
N SER A 152 5.38 -8.45 0.40
CA SER A 152 6.05 -9.57 1.07
C SER A 152 7.35 -9.97 0.38
N VAL A 153 7.34 -10.11 -0.95
CA VAL A 153 8.55 -10.42 -1.74
C VAL A 153 9.56 -9.28 -1.63
N GLY A 154 9.12 -8.04 -1.78
CA GLY A 154 9.98 -6.86 -1.70
C GLY A 154 10.64 -6.69 -0.34
N ALA A 155 9.92 -6.97 0.75
CA ALA A 155 10.46 -6.95 2.11
C ALA A 155 11.54 -8.03 2.30
N LEU A 156 11.31 -9.24 1.81
CA LEU A 156 12.32 -10.32 1.84
C LEU A 156 13.56 -9.95 1.01
N CYS A 157 13.38 -9.51 -0.24
CA CYS A 157 14.48 -9.07 -1.09
C CYS A 157 15.27 -7.92 -0.45
N GLN A 158 14.58 -6.96 0.17
CA GLN A 158 15.23 -5.85 0.87
C GLN A 158 16.12 -6.34 2.01
N LEU A 159 15.66 -7.30 2.82
CA LEU A 159 16.46 -7.90 3.89
C LEU A 159 17.70 -8.62 3.34
N LEU A 160 17.52 -9.43 2.30
CA LEU A 160 18.61 -10.19 1.67
C LEU A 160 19.66 -9.30 1.01
N CYS A 161 19.23 -8.31 0.21
CA CYS A 161 20.13 -7.42 -0.51
C CYS A 161 20.82 -6.41 0.41
N ARG A 162 20.13 -5.93 1.45
CA ARG A 162 20.72 -4.98 2.41
C ARG A 162 21.67 -5.66 3.40
N GLY A 163 21.47 -6.95 3.69
CA GLY A 163 22.24 -7.68 4.71
C GLY A 163 22.05 -7.10 6.12
N SER A 164 20.93 -6.40 6.36
CA SER A 164 20.65 -5.72 7.63
C SER A 164 19.14 -5.58 7.86
N SER A 165 18.71 -5.71 9.11
CA SER A 165 17.32 -5.50 9.55
C SER A 165 16.94 -4.03 9.74
N ARG A 166 17.83 -3.08 9.41
CA ARG A 166 17.50 -1.64 9.42
C ARG A 166 16.26 -1.38 8.58
N GLY A 167 15.32 -0.58 9.10
CA GLY A 167 14.05 -0.29 8.43
C GLY A 167 12.98 -1.37 8.60
N ALA A 168 13.33 -2.55 9.14
CA ALA A 168 12.41 -3.63 9.46
C ALA A 168 12.22 -3.79 10.98
N SER A 169 11.15 -4.46 11.39
CA SER A 169 10.85 -4.81 12.78
C SER A 169 9.77 -5.89 12.80
N TYR A 170 9.76 -6.76 13.82
CA TYR A 170 8.64 -7.68 14.06
C TYR A 170 7.32 -6.96 14.30
N PHE A 171 7.35 -5.71 14.76
CA PHE A 171 6.14 -4.90 14.88
C PHE A 171 5.53 -4.50 13.53
N LEU A 172 6.36 -4.44 12.48
CA LEU A 172 5.94 -4.04 11.12
C LEU A 172 5.59 -5.24 10.23
N TRP A 173 5.75 -6.46 10.75
CA TRP A 173 5.60 -7.72 10.03
C TRP A 173 4.45 -8.55 10.59
#